data_AF-A0A7S2YIM9-F1
#
_entry.id   AF-A0A7S2YIM9-F1
#
_cell.length_a   1.000
_cell.length_b   1.000
_cell.length_c   1.000
_cell.angle_alpha   90.00
_cell.angle_beta   90.00
_cell.angle_gamma   90.00
#
_symmetry.space_group_name_H-M   'P 1'
#
loop_
_entity.id
_entity.type
_entity.pdbx_description
1 polymer ?
#
loop_
_entity_poly.entity_id
_entity_poly.type
_entity_poly.pdbx_seq_one_letter_code
_entity_poly.pdbx_strand_id
1 'polypeptide(L)'
;FELENSGFIFKVSLSLLDHLSRLLSSYISTGVQNETMEMKARLVLAYWMGLRSAPKACSLLTESIAKFPSSCAGLYGFRGMLLCFQERYENALRDFKKALELSGGSYSWRYDLATALRLSQTSPADENPRLARLRQKKVRQAYQDFIDQAPKDHRKVPESFYAIALSFYLESQIGSGSAEALKQMEVYERKGREAEGYQLPYFLPYSEGTSKNALNAFKYARDSKQNLSSSPSPSSSLDFGQFSKTFNDLMQGTGNTSISSEMHSREPPQLAKYRIEIVKKHRERIKAIEEMSSSSNATFEWSHDAPRKDFKRSLMGLQEVTLRDLYKGKDYVASRGVLTVTIIEPPANMTSIKFVVVDKNSDVERLDIYNLPGIFPSNCNQFAIGTEVSIIEPYMRHCMDRSWAIRVDEPSSVMVTGNKQDLICRYCGRCNATKLCSRCKSSRYCDRNCQIGDWTILNHKMICKGI
;
A
#
# COMPACT_ATOMS: atom_id res chain seq x y z
N PHE A 1 -16.49 -9.64 4.20
CA PHE A 1 -15.15 -9.05 4.41
C PHE A 1 -14.18 -9.40 3.27
N GLU A 2 -14.65 -9.90 2.11
CA GLU A 2 -13.79 -10.56 1.12
C GLU A 2 -13.72 -9.88 -0.27
N LEU A 3 -14.14 -8.62 -0.37
CA LEU A 3 -14.06 -7.85 -1.62
C LEU A 3 -13.07 -6.67 -1.56
N GLU A 4 -12.46 -6.39 -0.41
CA GLU A 4 -11.61 -5.19 -0.24
C GLU A 4 -10.14 -5.40 -0.66
N ASN A 5 -9.61 -6.62 -0.66
CA ASN A 5 -8.18 -6.86 -0.87
C ASN A 5 -7.77 -7.37 -2.26
N SER A 6 -8.71 -7.60 -3.19
CA SER A 6 -8.39 -8.16 -4.51
C SER A 6 -8.40 -7.18 -5.68
N GLY A 7 -8.60 -5.88 -5.44
CA GLY A 7 -8.72 -4.89 -6.52
C GLY A 7 -9.97 -5.06 -7.41
N PHE A 8 -10.73 -6.14 -7.24
CA PHE A 8 -12.08 -6.34 -7.76
C PHE A 8 -13.11 -5.76 -6.78
N ILE A 9 -13.01 -4.45 -6.53
CA ILE A 9 -14.16 -3.73 -6.00
C ILE A 9 -15.14 -3.64 -7.18
N PHE A 10 -16.16 -4.52 -7.19
CA PHE A 10 -17.42 -4.09 -7.77
C PHE A 10 -17.73 -2.77 -7.07
N LYS A 11 -17.61 -1.63 -7.78
CA LYS A 11 -18.15 -0.36 -7.30
C LYS A 11 -19.66 -0.55 -7.28
N VAL A 12 -20.15 -1.23 -6.24
CA VAL A 12 -21.55 -1.19 -5.85
C VAL A 12 -21.77 0.27 -5.56
N SER A 13 -22.53 0.94 -6.43
CA SER A 13 -22.77 2.37 -6.28
C SER A 13 -23.33 2.61 -4.88
N LEU A 14 -22.96 3.73 -4.26
CA LEU A 14 -23.53 4.12 -2.96
C LEU A 14 -25.07 4.12 -3.02
N SER A 15 -25.64 4.43 -4.19
CA SER A 15 -27.07 4.34 -4.47
C SER A 15 -27.65 2.92 -4.38
N LEU A 16 -26.95 1.91 -4.89
CA LEU A 16 -27.39 0.51 -4.78
C LEU A 16 -27.31 0.04 -3.32
N LEU A 17 -26.28 0.46 -2.58
CA LEU A 17 -26.19 0.18 -1.15
C LEU A 17 -27.33 0.83 -0.35
N ASP A 18 -27.69 2.08 -0.65
CA ASP A 18 -28.81 2.77 -0.01
C ASP A 18 -30.15 2.12 -0.35
N HIS A 19 -30.30 1.64 -1.58
CA HIS A 19 -31.48 0.91 -2.01
C HIS A 19 -31.62 -0.43 -1.26
N LEU A 20 -30.56 -1.23 -1.18
CA LEU A 20 -30.55 -2.49 -0.43
C LEU A 20 -30.84 -2.28 1.07
N SER A 21 -30.25 -1.24 1.66
CA SER A 21 -30.50 -0.89 3.07
C SER A 21 -31.98 -0.55 3.34
N ARG A 22 -32.62 0.19 2.42
CA ARG A 22 -34.06 0.51 2.50
C ARG A 22 -34.92 -0.72 2.33
N LEU A 23 -34.61 -1.59 1.36
CA LEU A 23 -35.34 -2.84 1.15
C LEU A 23 -35.25 -3.77 2.37
N LEU A 24 -34.06 -3.94 2.94
CA LEU A 24 -33.87 -4.78 4.13
C LEU A 24 -34.58 -4.19 5.35
N SER A 25 -34.50 -2.88 5.56
CA SER A 25 -35.22 -2.20 6.65
C SER A 25 -36.73 -2.35 6.51
N SER A 26 -37.26 -2.18 5.29
CA SER A 26 -38.68 -2.39 4.99
C SER A 26 -39.09 -3.83 5.25
N TYR A 27 -38.33 -4.81 4.77
CA TYR A 27 -38.58 -6.22 5.01
C TYR A 27 -38.62 -6.57 6.51
N ILE A 28 -37.68 -6.05 7.31
CA ILE A 28 -37.66 -6.26 8.76
C ILE A 28 -38.90 -5.63 9.43
N SER A 29 -39.35 -4.46 8.97
CA SER A 29 -40.51 -3.76 9.53
C SER A 29 -41.85 -4.42 9.24
N THR A 30 -41.99 -5.19 8.16
CA THR A 30 -43.24 -5.86 7.78
C THR A 30 -43.60 -7.07 8.66
N GLY A 31 -42.80 -7.39 9.70
CA GLY A 31 -43.12 -8.47 10.63
C GLY A 31 -43.00 -9.85 10.00
N VAL A 32 -41.81 -10.16 9.46
CA VAL A 32 -41.51 -11.46 8.84
C VAL A 32 -41.82 -12.59 9.82
N GLN A 33 -42.74 -13.48 9.46
CA GLN A 33 -43.11 -14.61 10.32
C GLN A 33 -41.98 -15.64 10.51
N ASN A 34 -40.97 -15.62 9.63
CA ASN A 34 -39.79 -16.48 9.71
C ASN A 34 -38.62 -15.79 10.41
N GLU A 35 -38.45 -16.09 11.70
CA GLU A 35 -37.37 -15.56 12.55
C GLU A 35 -35.98 -15.75 11.95
N THR A 36 -35.73 -16.90 11.31
CA THR A 36 -34.44 -17.20 10.68
C THR A 36 -34.14 -16.24 9.53
N MET A 37 -35.15 -15.91 8.72
CA MET A 37 -34.98 -14.97 7.60
C MET A 37 -34.82 -13.54 8.08
N GLU A 38 -35.57 -13.12 9.10
CA GLU A 38 -35.39 -11.78 9.69
C GLU A 38 -33.99 -11.62 10.27
N MET A 39 -33.51 -12.62 11.02
CA MET A 39 -32.18 -12.64 11.59
C MET A 39 -31.08 -12.55 10.53
N LYS A 40 -31.18 -13.31 9.43
CA LYS A 40 -30.26 -13.22 8.30
C LYS A 40 -30.30 -11.84 7.64
N ALA A 41 -31.49 -11.27 7.44
CA ALA A 41 -31.64 -9.92 6.90
C ALA A 41 -30.97 -8.86 7.79
N ARG A 42 -31.13 -8.96 9.11
CA ARG A 42 -30.48 -8.09 10.10
C ARG A 42 -28.96 -8.22 10.07
N LEU A 43 -28.43 -9.44 9.97
CA LEU A 43 -26.98 -9.66 9.86
C LEU A 43 -26.40 -9.03 8.59
N VAL A 44 -27.08 -9.21 7.46
CA VAL A 44 -26.71 -8.59 6.18
C VAL A 44 -26.76 -7.07 6.28
N LEU A 45 -27.84 -6.50 6.83
CA LEU A 45 -27.98 -5.07 7.04
C LEU A 45 -26.88 -4.51 7.95
N ALA A 46 -26.59 -5.18 9.07
CA ALA A 46 -25.51 -4.80 9.97
C ALA A 46 -24.14 -4.84 9.28
N TYR A 47 -23.89 -5.86 8.45
CA TYR A 47 -22.68 -5.95 7.65
C TYR A 47 -22.50 -4.71 6.76
N TRP A 48 -23.56 -4.33 6.04
CA TRP A 48 -23.53 -3.14 5.19
C TRP A 48 -23.38 -1.84 5.97
N MET A 49 -24.09 -1.70 7.09
CA MET A 49 -23.98 -0.53 7.95
C MET A 49 -22.57 -0.40 8.54
N GLY A 50 -21.92 -1.52 8.87
CA GLY A 50 -20.57 -1.56 9.43
C GLY A 50 -19.53 -0.91 8.52
N LEU A 51 -19.70 -1.02 7.19
CA LEU A 51 -18.84 -0.36 6.21
C LEU A 51 -18.95 1.18 6.23
N ARG A 52 -20.00 1.74 6.83
CA ARG A 52 -20.23 3.20 6.91
C ARG A 52 -20.12 3.75 8.33
N SER A 53 -20.60 2.98 9.30
CA SER A 53 -20.72 3.40 10.69
C SER A 53 -20.79 2.18 11.59
N ALA A 54 -19.64 1.80 12.15
CA ALA A 54 -19.56 0.72 13.15
C ALA A 54 -20.52 0.94 14.35
N PRO A 55 -20.69 2.17 14.90
CA PRO A 55 -21.62 2.40 16.01
C PRO A 55 -23.08 2.05 15.69
N LYS A 56 -23.58 2.48 14.52
CA LYS A 56 -24.96 2.20 14.11
C LYS A 56 -25.18 0.69 13.89
N ALA A 57 -24.22 0.02 13.26
CA ALA A 57 -24.27 -1.42 13.08
C ALA A 57 -24.22 -2.19 14.41
N CYS A 58 -23.40 -1.75 15.39
CA CYS A 58 -23.40 -2.31 16.74
C CYS A 58 -24.75 -2.16 17.46
N SER A 59 -25.45 -1.03 17.28
CA SER A 59 -26.79 -0.82 17.83
C SER A 59 -27.76 -1.85 17.28
N LEU A 60 -27.83 -1.97 15.95
CA LEU A 60 -28.71 -2.93 15.28
C LEU A 60 -28.42 -4.37 15.71
N LEU A 61 -27.14 -4.75 15.84
CA LEU A 61 -26.76 -6.09 16.30
C LEU A 61 -27.14 -6.32 17.75
N THR A 62 -27.08 -5.30 18.60
CA THR A 62 -27.48 -5.42 20.01
C THR A 62 -28.98 -5.68 20.14
N GLU A 63 -29.80 -4.95 19.40
CA GLU A 63 -31.25 -5.22 19.31
C GLU A 63 -31.52 -6.62 18.73
N SER A 64 -30.76 -7.01 17.70
CA SER A 64 -30.91 -8.32 17.06
C SER A 64 -30.52 -9.47 18.00
N ILE A 65 -29.49 -9.30 18.81
CA ILE A 65 -29.08 -10.27 19.83
C ILE A 65 -30.12 -10.38 20.94
N ALA A 66 -30.72 -9.26 21.37
CA ALA A 66 -31.79 -9.27 22.36
C ALA A 66 -33.02 -10.05 21.84
N LYS A 67 -33.32 -9.94 20.55
CA LYS A 67 -34.43 -10.67 19.90
C LYS A 67 -34.08 -12.15 19.63
N PHE A 68 -32.83 -12.46 19.27
CA PHE A 68 -32.39 -13.79 18.84
C PHE A 68 -31.17 -14.29 19.64
N PRO A 69 -31.25 -14.43 20.98
CA PRO A 69 -30.08 -14.64 21.84
C PRO A 69 -29.36 -15.97 21.60
N SER A 70 -30.07 -17.01 21.14
CA SER A 70 -29.53 -18.36 21.00
C SER A 70 -29.32 -18.80 19.56
N SER A 71 -29.75 -18.00 18.58
CA SER A 71 -30.01 -18.51 17.22
C SER A 71 -28.87 -18.25 16.23
N CYS A 72 -27.90 -17.39 16.53
CA CYS A 72 -26.82 -17.09 15.58
C CYS A 72 -25.51 -16.63 16.20
N ALA A 73 -24.50 -17.51 16.14
CA ALA A 73 -23.10 -17.16 16.39
C ALA A 73 -22.63 -15.96 15.53
N GLY A 74 -23.16 -15.82 14.31
CA GLY A 74 -22.84 -14.72 13.41
C GLY A 74 -23.19 -13.33 13.95
N LEU A 75 -24.27 -13.18 14.72
CA LEU A 75 -24.62 -11.87 15.31
C LEU A 75 -23.58 -11.44 16.34
N TYR A 76 -23.20 -12.35 17.25
CA TYR A 76 -22.16 -12.10 18.24
C TYR A 76 -20.80 -11.87 17.58
N GLY A 77 -20.37 -12.77 16.69
CA GLY A 77 -19.08 -12.64 16.02
C GLY A 77 -18.96 -11.35 15.20
N PHE A 78 -20.02 -10.97 14.48
CA PHE A 78 -20.02 -9.72 13.71
C PHE A 78 -20.01 -8.48 14.62
N ARG A 79 -20.75 -8.48 15.73
CA ARG A 79 -20.67 -7.39 16.72
C ARG A 79 -19.30 -7.31 17.37
N GLY A 80 -18.69 -8.46 17.69
CA GLY A 80 -17.33 -8.56 18.20
C GLY A 80 -16.31 -7.87 17.30
N MET A 81 -16.37 -8.10 15.99
CA MET A 81 -15.48 -7.42 15.04
C MET A 81 -15.69 -5.89 15.04
N LEU A 82 -16.95 -5.43 15.03
CA LEU A 82 -17.24 -3.99 15.08
C LEU A 82 -16.80 -3.35 16.40
N LEU A 83 -16.86 -4.10 17.51
CA LEU A 83 -16.34 -3.66 18.80
C LEU A 83 -14.81 -3.56 18.79
N CYS A 84 -14.10 -4.43 18.07
CA CYS A 84 -12.65 -4.26 17.84
C CYS A 84 -12.34 -2.96 17.08
N PHE A 85 -13.12 -2.61 16.05
CA PHE A 85 -12.96 -1.33 15.34
C PHE A 85 -13.26 -0.10 16.20
N GLN A 86 -13.97 -0.28 17.31
CA GLN A 86 -14.24 0.75 18.31
C GLN A 86 -13.29 0.68 19.52
N GLU A 87 -12.26 -0.17 19.46
CA GLU A 87 -11.32 -0.42 20.56
C GLU A 87 -11.97 -0.94 21.86
N ARG A 88 -13.19 -1.49 21.76
CA ARG A 88 -13.95 -2.07 22.89
C ARG A 88 -13.63 -3.55 23.04
N TYR A 89 -12.34 -3.86 23.22
CA TYR A 89 -11.83 -5.22 23.11
C TYR A 89 -12.41 -6.21 24.13
N GLU A 90 -12.63 -5.79 25.38
CA GLU A 90 -13.25 -6.66 26.40
C GLU A 90 -14.68 -7.09 26.03
N ASN A 91 -15.42 -6.21 25.36
CA ASN A 91 -16.76 -6.55 24.86
C ASN A 91 -16.65 -7.48 23.65
N ALA A 92 -15.69 -7.23 22.76
CA ALA A 92 -15.44 -8.09 21.61
C ALA A 92 -15.05 -9.52 22.04
N LEU A 93 -14.19 -9.66 23.05
CA LEU A 93 -13.78 -10.95 23.60
C LEU A 93 -14.98 -11.74 24.17
N ARG A 94 -15.92 -11.08 24.85
CA ARG A 94 -17.16 -11.71 25.32
C ARG A 94 -18.01 -12.20 24.16
N ASP A 95 -18.15 -11.38 23.13
CA ASP A 95 -18.92 -11.73 21.93
C ASP A 95 -18.30 -12.90 21.15
N PHE A 96 -16.98 -12.91 20.94
CA PHE A 96 -16.32 -14.02 20.25
C PHE A 96 -16.40 -15.33 21.03
N LYS A 97 -16.28 -15.29 22.37
CA LYS A 97 -16.50 -16.48 23.20
C LYS A 97 -17.92 -17.00 23.03
N LYS A 98 -18.92 -16.12 23.04
CA LYS A 98 -20.31 -16.53 22.83
C LYS A 98 -20.55 -17.09 21.42
N ALA A 99 -19.93 -16.50 20.40
CA ALA A 99 -19.99 -17.01 19.04
C ALA A 99 -19.36 -18.41 18.91
N LEU A 100 -18.24 -18.66 19.60
CA LEU A 100 -17.60 -19.97 19.66
C LEU A 100 -18.48 -21.01 20.35
N GLU A 101 -19.10 -20.67 21.49
CA GLU A 101 -20.05 -21.54 22.19
C GLU A 101 -21.21 -21.96 21.26
N LEU A 102 -21.83 -20.99 20.59
CA LEU A 102 -23.00 -21.22 19.73
C LEU A 102 -22.67 -21.95 18.41
N SER A 103 -21.43 -21.86 17.93
CA SER A 103 -21.00 -22.47 16.66
C SER A 103 -20.35 -23.84 16.81
N GLY A 104 -20.25 -24.38 18.03
CA GLY A 104 -19.51 -25.62 18.27
C GLY A 104 -18.00 -25.46 18.06
N GLY A 105 -17.45 -24.26 18.29
CA GLY A 105 -16.02 -24.00 18.20
C GLY A 105 -15.47 -23.73 16.79
N SER A 106 -16.30 -23.20 15.88
CA SER A 106 -15.88 -22.82 14.52
C SER A 106 -14.58 -22.04 14.48
N TYR A 107 -13.64 -22.46 13.63
CA TYR A 107 -12.31 -21.86 13.53
C TYR A 107 -12.36 -20.38 13.12
N SER A 108 -13.39 -19.92 12.39
CA SER A 108 -13.52 -18.52 11.97
C SER A 108 -13.50 -17.57 13.17
N TRP A 109 -14.24 -17.91 14.23
CA TRP A 109 -14.29 -17.09 15.45
C TRP A 109 -13.05 -17.25 16.34
N ARG A 110 -12.27 -18.33 16.18
CA ARG A 110 -11.00 -18.51 16.90
C ARG A 110 -9.96 -17.49 16.45
N TYR A 111 -9.87 -17.27 15.14
CA TYR A 111 -8.97 -16.25 14.58
C TYR A 111 -9.34 -14.85 15.09
N ASP A 112 -10.62 -14.51 15.08
CA ASP A 112 -11.08 -13.19 15.52
C ASP A 112 -10.89 -13.01 17.03
N LEU A 113 -11.13 -14.06 17.83
CA LEU A 113 -10.80 -14.07 19.26
C LEU A 113 -9.31 -13.84 19.51
N ALA A 114 -8.44 -14.55 18.79
CA ALA A 114 -6.98 -14.40 18.90
C ALA A 114 -6.53 -12.99 18.51
N THR A 115 -7.15 -12.42 17.47
CA THR A 115 -6.91 -11.03 17.05
C THR A 115 -7.35 -10.05 18.13
N ALA A 116 -8.55 -10.20 18.69
CA ALA A 116 -9.04 -9.37 19.77
C ALA A 116 -8.19 -9.46 21.04
N LEU A 117 -7.71 -10.66 21.40
CA LEU A 117 -6.79 -10.87 22.52
C LEU A 117 -5.46 -10.16 22.32
N ARG A 118 -4.97 -10.11 21.08
CA ARG A 118 -3.76 -9.38 20.73
C ARG A 118 -3.97 -7.87 20.83
N LEU A 119 -5.09 -7.37 20.30
CA LEU A 119 -5.41 -5.95 20.30
C LEU A 119 -5.80 -5.42 21.69
N SER A 120 -6.32 -6.28 22.58
CA SER A 120 -6.67 -5.91 23.95
C SER A 120 -5.46 -5.71 24.86
N GLN A 121 -4.25 -6.06 24.41
CA GLN A 121 -3.03 -5.85 25.18
C GLN A 121 -2.74 -4.35 25.19
N THR A 122 -2.94 -3.73 26.34
CA THR A 122 -2.56 -2.33 26.60
C THR A 122 -1.05 -2.13 26.48
N SER A 123 -0.61 -0.89 26.23
CA SER A 123 0.80 -0.53 26.14
C SER A 123 1.60 -1.08 27.34
N PRO A 124 2.73 -1.76 27.10
CA PRO A 124 3.50 -2.46 28.14
C PRO A 124 4.21 -1.54 29.16
N ALA A 125 4.08 -0.22 29.04
CA ALA A 125 4.87 0.75 29.81
C ALA A 125 4.67 0.66 31.34
N ASP A 126 3.48 0.26 31.79
CA ASP A 126 3.13 0.24 33.23
C ASP A 126 2.78 -1.16 33.75
N GLU A 127 2.90 -2.20 32.92
CA GLU A 127 2.41 -3.54 33.26
C GLU A 127 3.49 -4.42 33.91
N ASN A 128 3.09 -5.18 34.93
CA ASN A 128 3.93 -6.22 35.53
C ASN A 128 4.48 -7.18 34.45
N PRO A 129 5.82 -7.34 34.32
CA PRO A 129 6.43 -8.21 33.31
C PRO A 129 5.89 -9.64 33.27
N ARG A 130 5.53 -10.20 34.44
CA ARG A 130 4.94 -11.55 34.51
C ARG A 130 3.56 -11.61 33.88
N LEU A 131 2.73 -10.58 34.08
CA LEU A 131 1.39 -10.50 33.51
C LEU A 131 1.45 -10.29 31.99
N ALA A 132 2.36 -9.43 31.53
CA ALA A 132 2.60 -9.21 30.11
C ALA A 132 3.03 -10.52 29.40
N ARG A 133 3.95 -11.30 29.99
CA ARG A 133 4.32 -12.64 29.46
C ARG A 133 3.13 -13.61 29.43
N LEU A 134 2.31 -13.62 30.48
CA LEU A 134 1.12 -14.47 30.53
C LEU A 134 0.11 -14.10 29.43
N ARG A 135 -0.08 -12.81 29.15
CA ARG A 135 -0.92 -12.33 28.04
C ARG A 135 -0.36 -12.76 26.69
N GLN A 136 0.95 -12.62 26.46
CA GLN A 136 1.58 -13.10 25.23
C GLN A 136 1.39 -14.60 25.05
N LYS A 137 1.56 -15.40 26.11
CA LYS A 137 1.28 -16.84 26.08
C LYS A 137 -0.18 -17.14 25.68
N LYS A 138 -1.16 -16.40 26.20
CA LYS A 138 -2.58 -16.55 25.84
C LYS A 138 -2.85 -16.23 24.37
N VAL A 139 -2.23 -15.17 23.84
CA VAL A 139 -2.36 -14.81 22.41
C VAL A 139 -1.80 -15.91 21.52
N ARG A 140 -0.60 -16.44 21.85
CA ARG A 140 -0.01 -17.54 21.09
C ARG A 140 -0.89 -18.78 21.10
N GLN A 141 -1.41 -19.16 22.27
CA GLN A 141 -2.32 -20.29 22.38
C GLN A 141 -3.57 -20.09 21.52
N ALA A 142 -4.18 -18.92 21.55
CA ALA A 142 -5.39 -18.64 20.77
C ALA A 142 -5.15 -18.73 19.25
N TYR A 143 -4.01 -18.24 18.76
CA TYR A 143 -3.64 -18.41 17.35
C TYR A 143 -3.30 -19.87 17.01
N GLN A 144 -2.66 -20.61 17.93
CA GLN A 144 -2.38 -22.03 17.75
C GLN A 144 -3.67 -22.84 17.66
N ASP A 145 -4.64 -22.59 18.55
CA ASP A 145 -5.96 -23.21 18.52
C ASP A 145 -6.71 -22.98 17.20
N PHE A 146 -6.49 -21.81 16.57
CA PHE A 146 -7.00 -21.52 15.23
C PHE A 146 -6.27 -22.33 14.16
N ILE A 147 -4.93 -22.32 14.16
CA ILE A 147 -4.10 -23.04 13.17
C ILE A 147 -4.39 -24.54 13.20
N ASP A 148 -4.61 -25.12 14.37
CA ASP A 148 -4.86 -26.56 14.54
C ASP A 148 -6.20 -27.01 13.92
N GLN A 149 -7.14 -26.08 13.69
CA GLN A 149 -8.48 -26.38 13.17
C GLN A 149 -8.72 -25.83 11.76
N ALA A 150 -7.95 -24.83 11.34
CA ALA A 150 -8.10 -24.23 10.03
C ALA A 150 -7.57 -25.16 8.92
N PRO A 151 -8.20 -25.17 7.74
CA PRO A 151 -7.59 -25.77 6.54
C PRO A 151 -6.20 -25.19 6.30
N LYS A 152 -5.25 -26.03 5.83
CA LYS A 152 -3.85 -25.60 5.61
C LYS A 152 -3.71 -24.43 4.64
N ASP A 153 -4.60 -24.36 3.65
CA ASP A 153 -4.68 -23.32 2.62
C ASP A 153 -5.49 -22.09 3.05
N HIS A 154 -6.02 -22.08 4.27
CA HIS A 154 -6.83 -20.98 4.76
C HIS A 154 -6.01 -19.68 4.83
N ARG A 155 -6.56 -18.60 4.27
CA ARG A 155 -5.84 -17.34 4.04
C ARG A 155 -5.22 -16.67 5.27
N LYS A 156 -5.71 -17.03 6.46
CA LYS A 156 -5.25 -16.50 7.75
C LYS A 156 -4.17 -17.34 8.44
N VAL A 157 -3.88 -18.56 7.97
CA VAL A 157 -2.85 -19.42 8.57
C VAL A 157 -1.46 -18.77 8.52
N PRO A 158 -0.99 -18.19 7.40
CA PRO A 158 0.28 -17.47 7.38
C PRO A 158 0.30 -16.30 8.37
N GLU A 159 -0.76 -15.49 8.39
CA GLU A 159 -0.90 -14.34 9.32
C GLU A 159 -0.82 -14.79 10.78
N SER A 160 -1.45 -15.91 11.14
CA SER A 160 -1.44 -16.43 12.51
C SER A 160 -0.05 -16.89 12.94
N PHE A 161 0.73 -17.50 12.05
CA PHE A 161 2.14 -17.79 12.34
C PHE A 161 2.96 -16.52 12.55
N TYR A 162 2.75 -15.49 11.73
CA TYR A 162 3.41 -14.20 11.92
C TYR A 162 2.98 -13.49 13.21
N ALA A 163 1.71 -13.59 13.61
CA ALA A 163 1.22 -13.03 14.86
C ALA A 163 1.82 -13.75 16.09
N ILE A 164 2.04 -15.07 16.01
CA ILE A 164 2.75 -15.82 17.06
C ILE A 164 4.21 -15.39 17.14
N ALA A 165 4.90 -15.27 16.00
CA ALA A 165 6.28 -14.77 15.95
C ALA A 165 6.39 -13.36 16.54
N LEU A 166 5.47 -12.46 16.18
CA LEU A 166 5.39 -11.11 16.75
C LEU A 166 5.21 -11.14 18.27
N SER A 167 4.37 -12.05 18.80
CA SER A 167 4.20 -12.22 20.25
C SER A 167 5.48 -12.66 20.95
N PHE A 168 6.28 -13.55 20.36
CA PHE A 168 7.59 -13.92 20.89
C PHE A 168 8.59 -12.76 20.87
N TYR A 169 8.58 -11.95 19.82
CA TYR A 169 9.40 -10.74 19.77
C TYR A 169 9.02 -9.76 20.88
N LEU A 170 7.73 -9.50 21.07
CA LEU A 170 7.27 -8.63 22.16
C LEU A 170 7.66 -9.19 23.53
N GLU A 171 7.56 -10.50 23.72
CA GLU A 171 8.05 -11.17 24.94
C GLU A 171 9.55 -10.98 25.17
N SER A 172 10.37 -10.98 24.11
CA SER A 172 11.80 -10.73 24.23
C SER A 172 12.13 -9.28 24.61
N GLN A 173 11.19 -8.34 24.47
CA GLN A 173 11.36 -6.97 24.94
C GLN A 173 10.99 -6.81 26.43
N ILE A 174 10.32 -7.81 27.04
CA ILE A 174 9.86 -7.75 28.43
C ILE A 174 10.97 -8.24 29.37
N GLY A 175 11.75 -7.30 29.89
CA GLY A 175 12.85 -7.54 30.85
C GLY A 175 14.15 -7.97 30.17
N SER A 176 14.96 -8.80 30.84
CA SER A 176 16.20 -9.39 30.29
C SER A 176 15.91 -10.51 29.28
N GLY A 177 15.09 -10.18 28.27
CA GLY A 177 14.51 -11.09 27.29
C GLY A 177 15.40 -12.26 26.88
N SER A 178 14.83 -13.46 27.00
CA SER A 178 15.51 -14.72 26.74
C SER A 178 15.85 -14.87 25.26
N ALA A 179 17.11 -15.21 24.96
CA ALA A 179 17.54 -15.64 23.63
C ALA A 179 16.64 -16.74 23.04
N GLU A 180 15.96 -17.51 23.89
CA GLU A 180 14.99 -18.52 23.47
C GLU A 180 13.75 -17.92 22.79
N ALA A 181 13.22 -16.78 23.26
CA ALA A 181 12.06 -16.15 22.64
C ALA A 181 12.37 -15.70 21.20
N LEU A 182 13.58 -15.17 20.97
CA LEU A 182 14.04 -14.80 19.63
C LEU A 182 14.20 -16.02 18.71
N LYS A 183 14.71 -17.14 19.23
CA LYS A 183 14.76 -18.40 18.46
C LYS A 183 13.35 -18.86 18.06
N GLN A 184 12.41 -18.82 18.99
CA GLN A 184 11.01 -19.19 18.71
C GLN A 184 10.33 -18.25 17.71
N MET A 185 10.61 -16.94 17.78
CA MET A 185 10.16 -15.97 16.77
C MET A 185 10.60 -16.41 15.36
N GLU A 186 11.88 -16.73 15.17
CA GLU A 186 12.41 -17.15 13.86
C GLU A 186 11.80 -18.46 13.35
N VAL A 187 11.53 -19.41 14.27
CA VAL A 187 10.84 -20.67 13.93
C VAL A 187 9.43 -20.38 13.39
N TYR A 188 8.64 -19.58 14.10
CA TYR A 188 7.26 -19.27 13.70
C TYR A 188 7.18 -18.41 12.44
N GLU A 189 8.13 -17.50 12.24
CA GLU A 189 8.22 -16.72 11.01
C GLU A 189 8.54 -17.61 9.79
N ARG A 190 9.41 -18.61 9.96
CA ARG A 190 9.68 -19.60 8.91
C ARG A 190 8.43 -20.40 8.58
N LYS A 191 7.69 -20.86 9.59
CA LYS A 191 6.39 -21.53 9.41
C LYS A 191 5.39 -20.63 8.68
N GLY A 192 5.38 -19.33 8.97
CA GLY A 192 4.55 -18.35 8.25
C GLY A 192 4.88 -18.32 6.75
N ARG A 193 6.18 -18.26 6.39
CA ARG A 193 6.62 -18.31 4.99
C ARG A 193 6.29 -19.63 4.30
N GLU A 194 6.49 -20.76 4.98
CA GLU A 194 6.11 -22.07 4.47
C GLU A 194 4.60 -22.13 4.22
N ALA A 195 3.81 -21.57 5.13
CA ALA A 195 2.36 -21.52 5.02
C ALA A 195 1.86 -20.66 3.85
N GLU A 196 2.59 -19.61 3.45
CA GLU A 196 2.27 -18.86 2.24
C GLU A 196 2.26 -19.76 1.00
N GLY A 197 3.14 -20.77 0.95
CA GLY A 197 3.20 -21.73 -0.15
C GLY A 197 1.98 -22.65 -0.28
N TYR A 198 1.15 -22.78 0.76
CA TYR A 198 -0.09 -23.56 0.71
C TYR A 198 -1.30 -22.72 0.29
N GLN A 199 -1.18 -21.40 0.14
CA GLN A 199 -2.32 -20.57 -0.19
C GLN A 199 -2.78 -20.77 -1.63
N LEU A 200 -4.10 -20.66 -1.85
CA LEU A 200 -4.68 -20.65 -3.17
C LEU A 200 -4.09 -19.51 -4.03
N PRO A 201 -3.89 -19.70 -5.34
CA PRO A 201 -3.24 -18.71 -6.22
C PRO A 201 -3.85 -17.30 -6.17
N TYR A 202 -5.15 -17.17 -5.91
CA TYR A 202 -5.83 -15.87 -5.80
C TYR A 202 -5.43 -15.07 -4.54
N PHE A 203 -4.90 -15.74 -3.52
CA PHE A 203 -4.33 -15.10 -2.34
C PHE A 203 -2.82 -14.83 -2.48
N LEU A 204 -2.23 -15.19 -3.63
CA LEU A 204 -0.82 -15.00 -3.92
C LEU A 204 -0.57 -13.80 -4.87
N PRO A 205 0.52 -13.03 -4.67
CA PRO A 205 1.47 -13.16 -3.56
C PRO A 205 0.79 -12.77 -2.24
N TYR A 206 1.19 -13.43 -1.14
CA TYR A 206 0.70 -13.06 0.17
C TYR A 206 1.08 -11.60 0.45
N SER A 207 0.12 -10.71 0.29
CA SER A 207 0.30 -9.28 0.50
C SER A 207 0.39 -9.04 2.00
N GLU A 208 1.63 -8.90 2.48
CA GLU A 208 2.03 -8.12 3.67
C GLU A 208 0.94 -7.96 4.74
N GLY A 209 0.67 -9.03 5.49
CA GLY A 209 -0.13 -8.95 6.71
C GLY A 209 0.50 -8.04 7.76
N THR A 210 -0.31 -7.44 8.63
CA THR A 210 0.17 -6.45 9.62
C THR A 210 1.26 -7.02 10.52
N SER A 211 1.15 -8.30 10.89
CA SER A 211 2.16 -8.98 11.71
C SER A 211 3.48 -9.21 10.97
N LYS A 212 3.42 -9.60 9.68
CA LYS A 212 4.61 -9.79 8.83
C LYS A 212 5.37 -8.48 8.66
N ASN A 213 4.64 -7.39 8.43
CA ASN A 213 5.23 -6.06 8.27
C ASN A 213 5.89 -5.57 9.56
N ALA A 214 5.22 -5.74 10.70
CA ALA A 214 5.78 -5.38 12.00
C ALA A 214 7.09 -6.15 12.27
N LEU A 215 7.12 -7.47 12.00
CA LEU A 215 8.34 -8.28 12.13
C LEU A 215 9.48 -7.80 11.24
N ASN A 216 9.20 -7.47 9.99
CA ASN A 216 10.21 -6.94 9.06
C ASN A 216 10.78 -5.60 9.55
N ALA A 217 9.92 -4.70 10.02
CA ALA A 217 10.33 -3.42 10.58
C ALA A 217 11.22 -3.61 11.82
N PHE A 218 10.88 -4.57 12.69
CA PHE A 218 11.67 -4.87 13.89
C PHE A 218 13.03 -5.47 13.59
N LYS A 219 13.12 -6.40 12.64
CA LYS A 219 14.40 -6.94 12.18
C LYS A 219 15.31 -5.85 11.64
N TYR A 220 14.76 -5.00 10.79
CA TYR A 220 15.48 -3.86 10.25
C TYR A 220 16.04 -2.96 11.35
N ALA A 221 15.24 -2.63 12.36
CA ALA A 221 15.68 -1.82 13.50
C ALA A 221 16.77 -2.53 14.33
N ARG A 222 16.64 -3.84 14.56
CA ARG A 222 17.63 -4.65 15.29
C ARG A 222 18.98 -4.69 14.56
N ASP A 223 18.95 -5.00 13.28
CA ASP A 223 20.16 -5.14 12.46
C ASP A 223 20.87 -3.77 12.33
N SER A 224 20.10 -2.67 12.26
CA SER A 224 20.64 -1.31 12.30
C SER A 224 21.36 -1.00 13.62
N LYS A 225 20.83 -1.43 14.77
CA LYS A 225 21.48 -1.25 16.08
C LYS A 225 22.80 -2.01 16.18
N GLN A 226 22.85 -3.25 15.67
CA GLN A 226 24.07 -4.05 15.68
C GLN A 226 25.18 -3.39 14.86
N ASN A 227 24.85 -2.84 13.69
CA ASN A 227 25.80 -2.12 12.84
C ASN A 227 26.31 -0.81 13.47
N LEU A 228 25.50 -0.14 14.29
CA LEU A 228 25.92 1.06 15.03
C LEU A 228 26.83 0.72 16.23
N SER A 229 26.58 -0.40 16.92
CA SER A 229 27.37 -0.82 18.08
C SER A 229 28.82 -1.23 17.76
N SER A 230 29.14 -1.45 16.48
CA SER A 230 30.52 -1.63 16.01
C SER A 230 31.30 -0.32 15.83
N SER A 231 30.69 0.84 16.11
CA SER A 231 31.35 2.15 16.10
C SER A 231 31.50 2.72 17.52
N PRO A 232 32.67 3.28 17.91
CA PRO A 232 32.86 3.85 19.24
C PRO A 232 32.02 5.12 19.42
N SER A 233 31.26 5.13 20.52
CA SER A 233 30.09 5.97 20.85
C SER A 233 30.25 7.50 20.81
N PRO A 234 29.11 8.24 20.81
CA PRO A 234 28.65 8.80 22.08
C PRO A 234 27.21 8.42 22.46
N SER A 235 26.98 8.44 23.77
CA SER A 235 25.80 8.00 24.50
C SER A 235 24.57 8.90 24.32
N SER A 236 23.51 8.37 23.72
CA SER A 236 22.15 8.84 23.95
C SER A 236 21.19 7.65 24.01
N SER A 237 20.47 7.52 25.13
CA SER A 237 19.42 6.51 25.31
C SER A 237 18.21 6.92 24.48
N LEU A 238 17.88 6.14 23.45
CA LEU A 238 16.67 6.33 22.64
C LEU A 238 15.40 5.96 23.44
N ASP A 239 14.40 6.82 23.34
CA ASP A 239 13.11 6.73 24.03
C ASP A 239 12.20 5.65 23.42
N PHE A 240 11.89 4.62 24.22
CA PHE A 240 10.98 3.52 23.87
C PHE A 240 9.53 4.00 23.67
N GLY A 241 9.15 5.13 24.27
CA GLY A 241 7.81 5.72 24.12
C GLY A 241 7.49 6.14 22.69
N GLN A 242 8.45 6.72 21.97
CA GLN A 242 8.29 7.14 20.58
C GLN A 242 8.09 5.95 19.63
N PHE A 243 8.73 4.81 19.94
CA PHE A 243 8.60 3.56 19.18
C PHE A 243 7.24 2.87 19.41
N SER A 244 6.75 2.85 20.66
CA SER A 244 5.41 2.33 20.98
C SER A 244 4.31 3.07 20.21
N LYS A 245 4.46 4.39 20.04
CA LYS A 245 3.55 5.20 19.23
C LYS A 245 3.57 4.82 17.75
N THR A 246 4.75 4.73 17.11
CA THR A 246 4.86 4.30 15.70
C THR A 246 4.34 2.88 15.49
N PHE A 247 4.52 1.98 16.45
CA PHE A 247 3.96 0.64 16.41
C PHE A 247 2.43 0.65 16.49
N ASN A 248 1.84 1.43 17.39
CA ASN A 248 0.40 1.60 17.47
C ASN A 248 -0.16 2.24 16.19
N ASP A 249 0.51 3.26 15.65
CA ASP A 249 0.11 3.91 14.40
C ASP A 249 0.20 2.95 13.20
N LEU A 250 1.19 2.05 13.16
CA LEU A 250 1.33 1.00 12.14
C LEU A 250 0.25 -0.08 12.28
N MET A 251 -0.07 -0.47 13.53
CA MET A 251 -1.14 -1.41 13.83
C MET A 251 -2.53 -0.81 13.55
N GLN A 252 -2.66 0.51 13.62
CA GLN A 252 -3.89 1.26 13.35
C GLN A 252 -4.00 1.77 11.91
N GLY A 253 -2.93 1.69 11.11
CA GLY A 253 -2.90 2.18 9.73
C GLY A 253 -2.94 3.72 9.61
N THR A 254 -2.53 4.44 10.66
CA THR A 254 -2.72 5.90 10.82
C THR A 254 -1.41 6.72 10.73
N GLY A 255 -0.24 6.09 10.62
CA GLY A 255 1.05 6.77 10.73
C GLY A 255 1.72 7.17 9.41
N ASN A 256 1.92 8.48 9.19
CA ASN A 256 2.90 9.03 8.25
C ASN A 256 4.13 9.50 9.07
N THR A 257 5.30 8.89 8.88
CA THR A 257 6.52 9.32 9.57
C THR A 257 7.66 9.51 8.55
N SER A 258 8.18 10.73 8.47
CA SER A 258 9.36 11.10 7.70
C SER A 258 10.62 10.93 8.56
N ILE A 259 11.58 10.14 8.05
CA ILE A 259 12.91 9.95 8.65
C ILE A 259 13.93 10.59 7.70
N SER A 260 14.87 11.34 8.26
CA SER A 260 15.87 12.14 7.56
C SER A 260 16.94 11.29 6.84
N SER A 261 17.08 11.56 5.54
CA SER A 261 18.31 11.68 4.72
C SER A 261 19.63 11.20 5.32
N GLU A 262 19.93 9.89 5.19
CA GLU A 262 21.25 9.35 4.78
C GLU A 262 21.20 7.80 4.68
N MET A 263 20.28 7.25 3.87
CA MET A 263 20.25 5.79 3.65
C MET A 263 19.80 5.46 2.22
N HIS A 264 20.75 5.44 1.28
CA HIS A 264 20.57 4.78 0.00
C HIS A 264 20.81 3.27 0.15
N SER A 265 19.74 2.46 0.09
CA SER A 265 19.65 1.23 -0.72
C SER A 265 18.67 0.20 -0.14
N ARG A 266 17.38 0.39 -0.45
CA ARG A 266 16.46 -0.65 -0.96
C ARG A 266 15.09 0.01 -1.08
N GLU A 267 14.65 0.20 -2.32
CA GLU A 267 13.30 0.67 -2.64
C GLU A 267 12.29 -0.30 -1.99
N PRO A 268 11.30 0.18 -1.21
CA PRO A 268 10.26 -0.66 -0.64
C PRO A 268 9.62 -1.57 -1.70
N PRO A 269 9.31 -2.85 -1.40
CA PRO A 269 8.81 -3.81 -2.39
C PRO A 269 7.56 -3.33 -3.16
N GLN A 270 6.69 -2.55 -2.52
CA GLN A 270 5.49 -1.98 -3.14
C GLN A 270 5.80 -0.88 -4.16
N LEU A 271 6.77 0.00 -3.86
CA LEU A 271 7.23 1.05 -4.77
C LEU A 271 7.90 0.43 -6.00
N ALA A 272 8.63 -0.68 -5.82
CA ALA A 272 9.20 -1.43 -6.93
C ALA A 272 8.11 -1.96 -7.88
N LYS A 273 6.99 -2.50 -7.36
CA LYS A 273 5.90 -3.02 -8.21
C LYS A 273 5.21 -1.90 -9.01
N TYR A 274 4.89 -0.78 -8.37
CA TYR A 274 4.24 0.36 -9.04
C TYR A 274 5.14 0.95 -10.14
N ARG A 275 6.42 1.15 -9.85
CA ARG A 275 7.43 1.58 -10.81
C ARG A 275 7.48 0.65 -12.03
N ILE A 276 7.55 -0.67 -11.81
CA ILE A 276 7.58 -1.67 -12.88
C ILE A 276 6.36 -1.52 -13.79
N GLU A 277 5.17 -1.32 -13.22
CA GLU A 277 3.92 -1.18 -13.97
C GLU A 277 3.91 0.09 -14.84
N ILE A 278 4.26 1.25 -14.29
CA ILE A 278 4.30 2.51 -15.05
C ILE A 278 5.28 2.41 -16.21
N VAL A 279 6.51 1.94 -15.95
CA VAL A 279 7.55 1.85 -16.97
C VAL A 279 7.13 0.90 -18.09
N LYS A 280 6.55 -0.26 -17.76
CA LYS A 280 6.04 -1.21 -18.76
C LYS A 280 4.95 -0.58 -19.63
N LYS A 281 3.92 0.01 -19.02
CA LYS A 281 2.82 0.67 -19.73
C LYS A 281 3.31 1.79 -20.64
N HIS A 282 4.29 2.57 -20.20
CA HIS A 282 4.89 3.62 -21.01
C HIS A 282 5.63 3.06 -22.24
N ARG A 283 6.43 2.00 -22.06
CA ARG A 283 7.15 1.35 -23.15
C ARG A 283 6.23 0.65 -24.15
N GLU A 284 5.13 0.06 -23.67
CA GLU A 284 4.07 -0.48 -24.53
C GLU A 284 3.46 0.62 -25.40
N ARG A 285 3.22 1.80 -24.82
CA ARG A 285 2.71 2.96 -25.54
C ARG A 285 3.69 3.47 -26.60
N ILE A 286 4.99 3.58 -26.27
CA ILE A 286 6.02 3.95 -27.26
C ILE A 286 5.98 2.99 -28.44
N LYS A 287 6.01 1.68 -28.17
CA LYS A 287 5.97 0.66 -29.20
C LYS A 287 4.71 0.79 -30.07
N ALA A 288 3.54 0.98 -29.45
CA ALA A 288 2.28 1.15 -30.19
C ALA A 288 2.30 2.40 -31.10
N ILE A 289 2.84 3.53 -30.64
CA ILE A 289 2.98 4.74 -31.46
C ILE A 289 3.89 4.49 -32.66
N GLU A 290 4.99 3.78 -32.47
CA GLU A 290 5.93 3.42 -33.54
C GLU A 290 5.31 2.47 -34.56
N GLU A 291 4.49 1.52 -34.12
CA GLU A 291 3.74 0.64 -35.00
C GLU A 291 2.68 1.42 -35.79
N MET A 292 1.98 2.37 -35.15
CA MET A 292 0.98 3.22 -35.82
C MET A 292 1.59 4.19 -36.85
N SER A 293 2.79 4.74 -36.57
CA SER A 293 3.45 5.66 -37.51
C SER A 293 3.94 4.96 -38.78
N SER A 294 4.11 3.63 -38.74
CA SER A 294 4.46 2.83 -39.92
C SER A 294 3.28 2.58 -40.86
N SER A 295 2.03 2.75 -40.41
CA SER A 295 0.84 2.26 -41.13
C SER A 295 -0.01 3.33 -41.86
N SER A 296 0.13 4.63 -41.59
CA SER A 296 -0.72 5.64 -42.26
C SER A 296 -0.29 7.10 -42.02
N ASN A 297 -0.52 7.98 -43.01
CA ASN A 297 -0.50 9.45 -42.91
C ASN A 297 -1.70 10.00 -42.11
N ALA A 298 -1.98 9.46 -40.93
CA ALA A 298 -3.09 9.93 -40.10
C ALA A 298 -2.73 11.30 -39.47
N THR A 299 -3.17 12.38 -40.12
CA THR A 299 -3.15 13.72 -39.55
C THR A 299 -4.24 13.81 -38.49
N PHE A 300 -3.86 13.80 -37.21
CA PHE A 300 -4.77 14.16 -36.13
C PHE A 300 -4.96 15.68 -36.12
N GLU A 301 -6.18 16.14 -36.37
CA GLU A 301 -6.56 17.54 -36.13
C GLU A 301 -6.70 17.81 -34.62
N TRP A 302 -6.00 18.82 -34.14
CA TRP A 302 -5.96 19.24 -32.74
C TRP A 302 -6.97 20.38 -32.53
N SER A 303 -8.10 20.13 -31.86
CA SER A 303 -9.15 21.15 -31.66
C SER A 303 -9.24 21.72 -30.24
N HIS A 304 -8.12 22.02 -29.59
CA HIS A 304 -8.16 22.74 -28.32
C HIS A 304 -7.05 23.77 -28.22
N ASP A 305 -7.38 25.03 -28.49
CA ASP A 305 -6.59 26.17 -28.09
C ASP A 305 -6.63 26.29 -26.56
N ALA A 306 -5.52 25.97 -25.91
CA ALA A 306 -5.38 26.24 -24.48
C ALA A 306 -5.40 27.76 -24.25
N PRO A 307 -6.10 28.25 -23.21
CA PRO A 307 -6.09 29.67 -22.88
C PRO A 307 -4.67 30.10 -22.51
N ARG A 308 -4.04 30.90 -23.38
CA ARG A 308 -2.70 31.45 -23.15
C ARG A 308 -2.75 32.41 -21.98
N LYS A 309 -2.01 32.09 -20.92
CA LYS A 309 -1.79 33.02 -19.80
C LYS A 309 -0.31 33.38 -19.80
N ASP A 310 0.01 34.57 -20.28
CA ASP A 310 1.37 35.13 -20.22
C ASP A 310 1.75 35.41 -18.76
N PHE A 311 2.29 34.40 -18.07
CA PHE A 311 2.81 34.56 -16.71
C PHE A 311 4.30 34.22 -16.68
N LYS A 312 5.15 35.23 -16.48
CA LYS A 312 6.53 35.00 -16.02
C LYS A 312 6.48 34.54 -14.58
N ARG A 313 6.64 33.25 -14.33
CA ARG A 313 6.65 32.69 -12.97
C ARG A 313 8.08 32.59 -12.44
N SER A 314 8.32 33.20 -11.29
CA SER A 314 9.56 33.03 -10.52
C SER A 314 9.44 31.79 -9.64
N LEU A 315 10.56 31.07 -9.44
CA LEU A 315 10.65 30.00 -8.44
C LEU A 315 10.62 30.55 -7.00
N MET A 316 10.89 31.83 -6.81
CA MET A 316 10.95 32.44 -5.48
C MET A 316 9.58 32.38 -4.79
N GLY A 317 9.55 31.83 -3.58
CA GLY A 317 8.35 31.77 -2.75
C GLY A 317 7.39 30.62 -3.09
N LEU A 318 7.80 29.69 -3.96
CA LEU A 318 7.12 28.41 -4.15
C LEU A 318 7.61 27.39 -3.11
N GLN A 319 6.68 26.55 -2.64
CA GLN A 319 6.97 25.45 -1.73
C GLN A 319 7.39 24.23 -2.54
N GLU A 320 8.51 23.59 -2.16
CA GLU A 320 8.87 22.31 -2.76
C GLU A 320 7.81 21.24 -2.41
N VAL A 321 7.33 20.52 -3.42
CA VAL A 321 6.41 19.38 -3.27
C VAL A 321 7.01 18.14 -3.91
N THR A 322 6.67 16.97 -3.38
CA THR A 322 7.09 15.65 -3.86
C THR A 322 5.91 14.92 -4.50
N LEU A 323 6.16 13.79 -5.17
CA LEU A 323 5.09 12.98 -5.74
C LEU A 323 4.13 12.42 -4.69
N ARG A 324 4.57 12.29 -3.42
CA ARG A 324 3.73 11.87 -2.30
C ARG A 324 2.75 12.95 -1.85
N ASP A 325 3.14 14.21 -2.01
CA ASP A 325 2.30 15.36 -1.66
C ASP A 325 1.16 15.56 -2.68
N LEU A 326 1.34 15.00 -3.89
CA LEU A 326 0.31 14.99 -4.93
C LEU A 326 -0.71 13.87 -4.66
N TYR A 327 -1.84 14.25 -4.06
CA TYR A 327 -2.91 13.33 -3.66
C TYR A 327 -3.51 12.56 -4.85
N LYS A 328 -3.41 11.22 -4.83
CA LYS A 328 -3.88 10.31 -5.90
C LYS A 328 -5.34 9.85 -5.78
N GLY A 329 -6.23 10.68 -5.25
CA GLY A 329 -7.66 10.33 -5.09
C GLY A 329 -8.64 11.28 -5.79
N LYS A 330 -8.19 12.45 -6.21
CA LYS A 330 -8.97 13.43 -6.98
C LYS A 330 -8.02 14.29 -7.81
N ASP A 331 -8.57 14.91 -8.85
CA ASP A 331 -7.87 15.97 -9.57
C ASP A 331 -7.43 17.06 -8.59
N TYR A 332 -6.14 17.38 -8.58
CA TYR A 332 -5.53 18.25 -7.59
C TYR A 332 -4.37 19.05 -8.18
N VAL A 333 -4.39 20.36 -7.93
CA VAL A 333 -3.30 21.28 -8.27
C VAL A 333 -2.60 21.67 -6.97
N ALA A 334 -1.30 21.44 -6.88
CA ALA A 334 -0.50 21.92 -5.76
C ALA A 334 -0.21 23.42 -5.94
N SER A 335 -1.19 24.26 -5.59
CA SER A 335 -1.06 25.72 -5.69
C SER A 335 0.16 26.23 -4.93
N ARG A 336 0.93 27.12 -5.55
CA ARG A 336 2.23 27.59 -5.04
C ARG A 336 3.28 26.50 -4.80
N GLY A 337 3.09 25.29 -5.34
CA GLY A 337 4.04 24.20 -5.28
C GLY A 337 5.03 24.22 -6.45
N VAL A 338 6.24 23.70 -6.24
CA VAL A 338 7.17 23.31 -7.30
C VAL A 338 7.57 21.85 -7.11
N LEU A 339 7.37 21.05 -8.15
CA LEU A 339 7.79 19.65 -8.18
C LEU A 339 9.03 19.52 -9.05
N THR A 340 10.14 19.04 -8.48
CA THR A 340 11.36 18.72 -9.23
C THR A 340 11.46 17.21 -9.45
N VAL A 341 11.60 16.79 -10.70
CA VAL A 341 11.68 15.39 -11.09
C VAL A 341 12.72 15.16 -12.18
N THR A 342 13.22 13.94 -12.29
CA THR A 342 14.16 13.51 -13.33
C THR A 342 13.46 12.59 -14.33
N ILE A 343 13.67 12.82 -15.62
CA ILE A 343 13.14 11.97 -16.69
C ILE A 343 13.89 10.64 -16.72
N ILE A 344 13.18 9.52 -16.61
CA ILE A 344 13.79 8.17 -16.58
C ILE A 344 13.43 7.28 -17.78
N GLU A 345 12.46 7.69 -18.60
CA GLU A 345 12.09 7.01 -19.85
C GLU A 345 12.08 7.95 -21.05
N PRO A 346 12.33 7.46 -22.29
CA PRO A 346 12.30 8.30 -23.47
C PRO A 346 10.87 8.83 -23.72
N PRO A 347 10.73 9.98 -24.38
CA PRO A 347 9.43 10.57 -24.66
C PRO A 347 8.58 9.67 -25.56
N ALA A 348 7.28 9.66 -25.31
CA ALA A 348 6.28 9.10 -26.22
C ALA A 348 5.42 10.25 -26.77
N ASN A 349 5.50 10.48 -28.09
CA ASN A 349 4.83 11.61 -28.75
C ASN A 349 3.43 11.20 -29.23
N MET A 350 2.39 11.84 -28.69
CA MET A 350 1.01 11.71 -29.15
C MET A 350 0.33 13.09 -29.12
N THR A 351 -0.76 13.21 -28.37
CA THR A 351 -1.46 14.44 -28.02
C THR A 351 -0.74 15.35 -27.05
N SER A 352 0.24 14.76 -26.38
CA SER A 352 1.18 15.37 -25.46
C SER A 352 2.50 14.64 -25.65
N ILE A 353 3.58 15.26 -25.19
CA ILE A 353 4.83 14.54 -24.96
C ILE A 353 4.72 13.89 -23.59
N LYS A 354 4.74 12.56 -23.58
CA LYS A 354 4.58 11.75 -22.38
C LYS A 354 5.93 11.25 -21.89
N PHE A 355 6.16 11.35 -20.60
CA PHE A 355 7.37 10.90 -19.92
C PHE A 355 7.03 10.01 -18.74
N VAL A 356 8.04 9.27 -18.27
CA VAL A 356 8.07 8.71 -16.91
C VAL A 356 9.15 9.46 -16.16
N VAL A 357 8.80 9.94 -14.98
CA VAL A 357 9.65 10.79 -14.15
C VAL A 357 9.80 10.21 -12.75
N VAL A 358 10.89 10.53 -12.08
CA VAL A 358 11.20 10.14 -10.70
C VAL A 358 11.51 11.37 -9.84
N ASP A 359 11.01 11.44 -8.62
CA ASP A 359 11.37 12.52 -7.68
C ASP A 359 12.55 12.15 -6.77
N LYS A 360 12.93 13.06 -5.86
CA LYS A 360 14.02 12.83 -4.90
C LYS A 360 13.79 11.67 -3.92
N ASN A 361 12.54 11.25 -3.74
CA ASN A 361 12.16 10.13 -2.88
C ASN A 361 12.15 8.79 -3.63
N SER A 362 12.61 8.79 -4.89
CA SER A 362 12.54 7.64 -5.80
C SER A 362 11.12 7.20 -6.16
N ASP A 363 10.11 8.03 -5.89
CA ASP A 363 8.75 7.75 -6.34
C ASP A 363 8.67 8.03 -7.85
N VAL A 364 7.88 7.24 -8.57
CA VAL A 364 7.78 7.32 -10.03
C VAL A 364 6.36 7.67 -10.43
N GLU A 365 6.22 8.55 -11.42
CA GLU A 365 4.92 8.89 -12.00
C GLU A 365 5.01 9.24 -13.48
N ARG A 366 3.85 9.29 -14.15
CA ARG A 366 3.74 9.77 -15.53
C ARG A 366 3.66 11.29 -15.58
N LEU A 367 4.26 11.88 -16.61
CA LEU A 367 4.19 13.30 -16.91
C LEU A 367 3.74 13.51 -18.35
N ASP A 368 2.66 14.25 -18.56
CA ASP A 368 2.09 14.59 -19.85
C ASP A 368 2.20 16.11 -20.07
N ILE A 369 3.05 16.53 -21.02
CA ILE A 369 3.23 17.95 -21.40
C ILE A 369 2.51 18.23 -22.72
N TYR A 370 1.57 19.16 -22.70
CA TYR A 370 0.80 19.62 -23.85
C TYR A 370 1.37 20.94 -24.37
N ASN A 371 1.02 21.28 -25.62
CA ASN A 371 1.28 22.58 -26.24
C ASN A 371 2.75 23.02 -26.32
N LEU A 372 3.72 22.10 -26.13
CA LEU A 372 5.14 22.44 -26.17
C LEU A 372 5.47 23.07 -27.55
N PRO A 373 5.97 24.31 -27.62
CA PRO A 373 6.25 24.93 -28.92
C PRO A 373 7.35 24.15 -29.65
N GLY A 374 7.08 23.77 -30.90
CA GLY A 374 8.05 23.08 -31.76
C GLY A 374 8.17 21.56 -31.53
N ILE A 375 7.03 20.84 -31.39
CA ILE A 375 6.87 19.37 -31.19
C ILE A 375 7.56 18.45 -32.26
N PHE A 376 8.42 18.98 -33.12
CA PHE A 376 9.21 18.19 -34.08
C PHE A 376 10.63 17.90 -33.55
N PRO A 377 11.29 16.80 -33.99
CA PRO A 377 12.40 16.13 -33.29
C PRO A 377 13.65 16.97 -32.97
N SER A 378 13.78 18.18 -33.52
CA SER A 378 14.95 19.04 -33.34
C SER A 378 15.18 19.51 -31.90
N ASN A 379 14.13 19.64 -31.07
CA ASN A 379 14.25 20.18 -29.70
C ASN A 379 14.10 19.12 -28.57
N CYS A 380 13.87 17.85 -28.90
CA CYS A 380 13.71 16.79 -27.90
C CYS A 380 14.96 16.54 -27.03
N ASN A 381 16.14 17.03 -27.47
CA ASN A 381 17.38 16.90 -26.71
C ASN A 381 17.33 17.59 -25.33
N GLN A 382 16.46 18.58 -25.16
CA GLN A 382 16.28 19.24 -23.85
C GLN A 382 15.68 18.28 -22.81
N PHE A 383 14.86 17.31 -23.23
CA PHE A 383 14.16 16.36 -22.38
C PHE A 383 14.75 14.94 -22.47
N ALA A 384 16.08 14.86 -22.55
CA ALA A 384 16.78 13.59 -22.52
C ALA A 384 16.58 12.85 -21.18
N ILE A 385 16.80 11.53 -21.19
CA ILE A 385 16.85 10.76 -19.94
C ILE A 385 17.96 11.32 -19.04
N GLY A 386 17.63 11.50 -17.77
CA GLY A 386 18.50 12.14 -16.78
C GLY A 386 18.39 13.66 -16.73
N THR A 387 17.59 14.28 -17.59
CA THR A 387 17.24 15.69 -17.44
C THR A 387 16.34 15.87 -16.22
N GLU A 388 16.73 16.81 -15.36
CA GLU A 388 15.89 17.32 -14.29
C GLU A 388 14.98 18.46 -14.78
N VAL A 389 13.71 18.37 -14.42
CA VAL A 389 12.67 19.36 -14.75
C VAL A 389 11.94 19.78 -13.49
N SER A 390 11.69 21.08 -13.36
CA SER A 390 10.85 21.66 -12.31
C SER A 390 9.51 22.09 -12.90
N ILE A 391 8.43 21.65 -12.26
CA ILE A 391 7.05 21.90 -12.68
C ILE A 391 6.40 22.82 -11.64
N ILE A 392 5.99 24.01 -12.08
CA ILE A 392 5.31 24.99 -11.23
C ILE A 392 3.82 24.68 -11.18
N GLU A 393 3.25 24.64 -9.97
CA GLU A 393 1.85 24.27 -9.71
C GLU A 393 1.46 22.95 -10.37
N PRO A 394 2.15 21.83 -10.05
CA PRO A 394 1.91 20.55 -10.69
C PRO A 394 0.45 20.12 -10.51
N TYR A 395 -0.18 19.73 -11.61
CA TYR A 395 -1.57 19.27 -11.65
C TYR A 395 -1.62 17.75 -11.80
N MET A 396 -1.99 17.07 -10.71
CA MET A 396 -2.27 15.64 -10.72
C MET A 396 -3.69 15.40 -11.25
N ARG A 397 -3.81 14.62 -12.33
CA ARG A 397 -5.09 14.35 -13.00
C ARG A 397 -5.35 12.86 -13.17
N HIS A 398 -6.61 12.47 -13.02
CA HIS A 398 -7.07 11.14 -13.39
C HIS A 398 -7.32 11.07 -14.91
N CYS A 399 -6.48 10.32 -15.63
CA CYS A 399 -6.55 10.19 -17.08
C CYS A 399 -7.69 9.25 -17.54
N MET A 400 -8.01 9.29 -18.84
CA MET A 400 -9.04 8.41 -19.44
C MET A 400 -8.69 6.92 -19.33
N ASP A 401 -7.40 6.58 -19.28
CA ASP A 401 -6.91 5.22 -19.07
C ASP A 401 -6.99 4.76 -17.60
N ARG A 402 -7.73 5.50 -16.77
CA ARG A 402 -7.95 5.23 -15.33
C ARG A 402 -6.67 5.20 -14.50
N SER A 403 -5.62 5.88 -14.97
CA SER A 403 -4.39 6.05 -14.22
C SER A 403 -4.08 7.52 -14.00
N TRP A 404 -3.28 7.79 -12.97
CA TRP A 404 -2.88 9.14 -12.61
C TRP A 404 -1.71 9.60 -13.48
N ALA A 405 -1.62 10.90 -13.74
CA ALA A 405 -0.46 11.53 -14.36
C ALA A 405 -0.39 12.99 -13.94
N ILE A 406 0.82 13.52 -13.93
CA ILE A 406 1.04 14.96 -13.87
C ILE A 406 0.72 15.52 -15.25
N ARG A 407 -0.23 16.44 -15.32
CA ARG A 407 -0.61 17.13 -16.54
C ARG A 407 -0.05 18.54 -16.54
N VAL A 408 0.59 18.92 -17.63
CA VAL A 408 1.10 20.27 -17.88
C VAL A 408 0.44 20.78 -19.16
N ASP A 409 -0.48 21.73 -19.02
CA ASP A 409 -1.14 22.35 -20.17
C ASP A 409 -0.38 23.57 -20.71
N GLU A 410 0.40 24.23 -19.85
CA GLU A 410 1.14 25.46 -20.15
C GLU A 410 2.65 25.17 -20.10
N PRO A 411 3.35 25.08 -21.25
CA PRO A 411 4.76 24.72 -21.31
C PRO A 411 5.68 25.62 -20.48
N SER A 412 5.33 26.90 -20.34
CA SER A 412 6.08 27.86 -19.55
C SER A 412 6.11 27.54 -18.04
N SER A 413 5.24 26.64 -17.57
CA SER A 413 5.28 26.11 -16.19
C SER A 413 6.34 25.03 -15.96
N VAL A 414 7.01 24.56 -17.02
CA VAL A 414 8.09 23.57 -16.95
C VAL A 414 9.42 24.27 -17.22
N MET A 415 10.34 24.13 -16.27
CA MET A 415 11.70 24.63 -16.40
C MET A 415 12.68 23.46 -16.41
N VAL A 416 13.52 23.41 -17.43
CA VAL A 416 14.66 22.49 -17.48
C VAL A 416 15.78 23.12 -16.67
N THR A 417 16.23 22.48 -15.58
CA THR A 417 17.19 23.09 -14.64
C THR A 417 18.63 23.07 -15.12
N GLY A 418 18.90 22.51 -16.31
CA GLY A 418 20.24 22.37 -16.89
C GLY A 418 21.07 21.24 -16.27
N ASN A 419 20.63 20.68 -15.15
CA ASN A 419 21.23 19.49 -14.54
C ASN A 419 20.88 18.27 -15.40
N LYS A 420 21.85 17.84 -16.22
CA LYS A 420 21.74 16.60 -17.00
C LYS A 420 22.58 15.52 -16.33
N GLN A 421 21.91 14.55 -15.72
CA GLN A 421 22.56 13.35 -15.23
C GLN A 421 22.78 12.38 -16.40
N ASP A 422 23.85 12.57 -17.16
CA ASP A 422 24.13 11.80 -18.38
C ASP A 422 24.28 10.27 -18.18
N LEU A 423 24.32 9.82 -16.92
CA LEU A 423 24.69 8.47 -16.53
C LEU A 423 23.68 7.81 -15.58
N ILE A 424 22.37 7.94 -15.83
CA ILE A 424 21.37 7.23 -15.02
C ILE A 424 21.18 5.77 -15.48
N CYS A 425 21.16 4.85 -14.52
CA CYS A 425 20.81 3.46 -14.73
C CYS A 425 19.31 3.32 -15.03
N ARG A 426 18.96 2.73 -16.19
CA ARG A 426 17.56 2.55 -16.61
C ARG A 426 16.74 1.63 -15.71
N TYR A 427 17.39 0.76 -14.95
CA TYR A 427 16.70 -0.15 -14.03
C TYR A 427 16.50 0.46 -12.65
N CYS A 428 17.60 0.77 -11.95
CA CYS A 428 17.56 1.18 -10.55
C CYS A 428 17.59 2.70 -10.33
N GLY A 429 17.70 3.51 -11.39
CA GLY A 429 17.70 4.98 -11.30
C GLY A 429 18.96 5.61 -10.70
N ARG A 430 19.98 4.82 -10.30
CA ARG A 430 21.24 5.36 -9.78
C ARG A 430 22.03 6.07 -10.86
N CYS A 431 22.71 7.15 -10.49
CA CYS A 431 23.66 7.85 -11.35
C CYS A 431 24.97 7.04 -11.56
N ASN A 432 25.87 7.57 -12.39
CA ASN A 432 27.18 6.98 -12.72
C ASN A 432 27.12 5.57 -13.35
N ALA A 433 26.06 5.28 -14.10
CA ALA A 433 25.90 4.05 -14.86
C ALA A 433 26.85 4.02 -16.08
N THR A 434 27.82 3.11 -16.06
CA THR A 434 28.87 3.02 -17.08
C THR A 434 28.59 2.00 -18.18
N LYS A 435 27.80 0.95 -17.90
CA LYS A 435 27.56 -0.13 -18.85
C LYS A 435 26.46 0.23 -19.83
N LEU A 436 26.69 0.04 -21.13
CA LEU A 436 25.70 0.30 -22.18
C LEU A 436 24.95 -0.97 -22.59
N CYS A 437 23.69 -0.81 -23.00
CA CYS A 437 22.98 -1.87 -23.69
C CYS A 437 23.74 -2.24 -24.97
N SER A 438 24.05 -3.52 -25.16
CA SER A 438 24.83 -3.99 -26.31
C SER A 438 24.14 -3.74 -27.65
N ARG A 439 22.80 -3.63 -27.67
CA ARG A 439 21.98 -3.43 -28.86
C ARG A 439 21.75 -1.95 -29.18
N CYS A 440 21.09 -1.20 -28.29
CA CYS A 440 20.73 0.20 -28.60
C CYS A 440 21.81 1.23 -28.28
N LYS A 441 22.83 0.89 -27.48
CA LYS A 441 23.89 1.78 -26.97
C LYS A 441 23.41 3.10 -26.33
N SER A 442 22.11 3.27 -26.10
CA SER A 442 21.52 4.46 -25.49
C SER A 442 21.11 4.24 -24.04
N SER A 443 20.71 3.02 -23.68
CA SER A 443 20.42 2.66 -22.29
C SER A 443 21.70 2.36 -21.50
N ARG A 444 21.80 2.93 -20.30
CA ARG A 444 22.91 2.72 -19.35
C ARG A 444 22.49 1.91 -18.14
N TYR A 445 23.43 1.18 -17.55
CA TYR A 445 23.24 0.32 -16.37
C TYR A 445 24.44 0.39 -15.42
N CYS A 446 24.17 0.24 -14.11
CA CYS A 446 25.23 0.09 -13.12
C CYS A 446 26.00 -1.22 -13.31
N ASP A 447 25.28 -2.31 -13.54
CA ASP A 447 25.83 -3.66 -13.63
C ASP A 447 25.01 -4.55 -14.58
N ARG A 448 25.43 -5.82 -14.71
CA ARG A 448 24.77 -6.80 -15.58
C ARG A 448 23.38 -7.19 -15.06
N ASN A 449 23.17 -7.18 -13.75
CA ASN A 449 21.90 -7.55 -13.14
C ASN A 449 20.82 -6.50 -13.45
N CYS A 450 21.18 -5.22 -13.37
CA CYS A 450 20.33 -4.11 -13.79
C CYS A 450 19.93 -4.23 -15.27
N GLN A 451 20.87 -4.59 -16.14
CA GLN A 451 20.57 -4.81 -17.55
C GLN A 451 19.60 -5.99 -17.77
N ILE A 452 19.80 -7.11 -17.06
CA ILE A 452 18.90 -8.27 -17.13
C ILE A 452 17.51 -7.88 -16.60
N GLY A 453 17.44 -7.19 -15.46
CA GLY A 453 16.17 -6.74 -14.87
C GLY A 453 15.43 -5.77 -15.77
N ASP A 454 16.11 -4.79 -16.38
CA ASP A 454 15.50 -3.89 -17.36
C ASP A 454 14.94 -4.66 -18.56
N TRP A 455 15.66 -5.67 -19.03
CA TRP A 455 15.26 -6.51 -20.15
C TRP A 455 14.04 -7.40 -19.83
N THR A 456 14.08 -8.12 -18.71
CA THR A 456 13.07 -9.15 -18.37
C THR A 456 11.91 -8.60 -17.56
N ILE A 457 12.15 -7.66 -16.64
CA ILE A 457 11.16 -7.14 -15.69
C ILE A 457 10.54 -5.85 -16.24
N LEU A 458 11.33 -4.91 -16.76
CA LEU A 458 10.83 -3.63 -17.29
C LEU A 458 10.55 -3.68 -18.81
N ASN A 459 10.73 -4.83 -19.46
CA ASN A 459 10.49 -5.03 -20.89
C ASN A 459 11.27 -4.08 -21.82
N HIS A 460 12.56 -3.82 -21.55
CA HIS A 460 13.40 -2.97 -22.41
C HIS A 460 13.39 -3.39 -23.88
N LYS A 461 13.25 -4.70 -24.14
CA LYS A 461 13.12 -5.28 -25.48
C LYS A 461 12.07 -4.60 -26.37
N MET A 462 11.04 -3.96 -25.79
CA MET A 462 9.97 -3.29 -26.54
C MET A 462 10.42 -1.98 -27.18
N ILE A 463 11.40 -1.30 -26.58
CA ILE A 463 11.91 0.00 -27.03
C ILE A 463 13.39 -0.05 -27.45
N CYS A 464 13.99 -1.25 -27.46
CA CYS A 464 15.39 -1.45 -27.77
C CYS A 464 15.61 -1.53 -29.30
N LYS A 465 15.92 -0.38 -29.91
CA LYS A 465 16.28 -0.29 -31.33
C LYS A 465 17.80 -0.43 -31.49
N GLY A 466 18.25 -1.32 -32.39
CA GLY A 466 19.67 -1.41 -32.75
C GLY A 466 20.13 -0.09 -33.38
N ILE A 467 21.39 0.27 -33.15
CA ILE A 467 22.06 1.32 -33.94
C ILE A 467 22.39 0.76 -35.33
#